data_AF-A0AAU9RFS5-F1
#
_entry.id   AF-A0AAU9RFS5-F1
#
_cell.length_a   1.000
_cell.length_b   1.000
_cell.length_c   1.000
_cell.angle_alpha   90.00
_cell.angle_beta   90.00
_cell.angle_gamma   90.00
#
_symmetry.space_group_name_H-M   'P 1'
#
loop_
_entity.id
_entity.type
_entity.pdbx_description
1 polymer ?
#
loop_
_entity_poly.entity_id
_entity_poly.type
_entity_poly.pdbx_seq_one_letter_code
_entity_poly.pdbx_strand_id
1 'polypeptide(L)'
;MTILHHTIGLPDFTQELRCFQPVTCYQAVVNNLEDAHELIDTAISTALKESKPVYISISCNLVAIPHPTFSREPVTFSLAPK
;
A
#
# COMPACT_ATOMS: atom_id res chain seq x y z
N MET A 1 -1.89 5.87 25.23
CA MET A 1 -1.67 6.68 24.02
C MET A 1 -0.30 6.32 23.50
N THR A 2 -0.22 5.45 22.48
CA THR A 2 1.06 4.91 22.01
C THR A 2 1.68 5.89 21.02
N ILE A 3 2.93 6.27 21.27
CA ILE A 3 3.75 7.07 20.34
C ILE A 3 4.77 6.10 19.73
N LEU A 4 4.95 6.15 18.41
CA LEU A 4 5.90 5.31 17.71
C LEU A 4 7.14 6.12 17.30
N HIS A 5 8.29 5.45 17.29
CA HIS A 5 9.48 5.98 16.62
C HIS A 5 9.16 6.20 15.13
N HIS A 6 9.74 7.23 14.51
CA HIS A 6 9.41 7.70 13.16
C HIS A 6 8.03 8.35 12.96
N THR A 7 7.39 8.82 14.03
CA THR A 7 6.26 9.76 13.92
C THR A 7 6.62 11.13 14.49
N ILE A 8 5.74 12.11 14.33
CA ILE A 8 5.93 13.47 14.83
C ILE A 8 5.66 13.62 16.34
N GLY A 9 5.60 12.52 17.10
CA GLY A 9 5.32 12.56 18.54
C GLY A 9 3.84 12.67 18.92
N LEU A 10 2.92 12.51 17.97
CA LEU A 10 1.48 12.44 18.18
C LEU A 10 0.97 11.00 17.92
N PRO A 11 -0.10 10.53 18.59
CA PRO A 11 -0.72 9.23 18.34
C PRO A 11 -1.66 9.28 17.11
N ASP A 12 -1.27 10.03 16.09
CA ASP A 12 -2.00 10.15 14.83
C ASP A 12 -1.10 9.64 13.71
N PHE A 13 -1.36 8.40 13.29
CA PHE A 13 -0.62 7.72 12.23
C PHE A 13 -1.15 8.02 10.83
N THR A 14 -2.14 8.91 10.70
CA THR A 14 -2.73 9.28 9.40
C THR A 14 -2.09 10.52 8.78
N GLN A 15 -1.11 11.15 9.46
CA GLN A 15 -0.41 12.31 8.93
C GLN A 15 0.30 12.05 7.60
N GLU A 16 1.05 10.95 7.51
CA GLU A 16 1.75 10.57 6.28
C GLU A 16 0.76 10.39 5.12
N LEU A 17 -0.33 9.66 5.34
CA LEU A 17 -1.40 9.49 4.37
C LEU A 17 -1.93 10.84 3.86
N ARG A 18 -2.22 11.78 4.77
CA ARG A 18 -2.71 13.11 4.38
C ARG A 18 -1.70 13.91 3.55
N CYS A 19 -0.40 13.76 3.81
CA CYS A 19 0.64 14.41 3.01
C CYS A 19 0.67 13.89 1.56
N PHE A 20 0.42 12.59 1.34
CA PHE A 20 0.47 11.98 0.01
C PHE A 20 -0.86 11.97 -0.74
N GLN A 21 -1.99 12.07 -0.04
CA GLN A 21 -3.33 12.10 -0.64
C GLN A 21 -3.48 13.13 -1.78
N PRO A 22 -3.05 14.40 -1.67
CA PRO A 22 -3.23 15.37 -2.76
C PRO A 22 -2.36 15.13 -4.00
N VAL A 23 -1.35 14.24 -3.90
CA VAL A 23 -0.38 13.98 -4.98
C VAL A 23 -0.44 12.56 -5.52
N THR A 24 -1.44 11.77 -5.13
CA THR A 24 -1.61 10.38 -5.57
C THR A 24 -3.03 10.12 -6.08
N CYS A 25 -3.19 9.25 -7.09
CA CYS A 25 -4.50 8.93 -7.67
C CYS A 25 -5.28 7.86 -6.88
N TYR A 26 -4.62 7.18 -5.94
CA TYR A 26 -5.23 6.21 -5.04
C TYR A 26 -4.36 6.02 -3.79
N GLN A 27 -4.99 5.67 -2.67
CA GLN A 27 -4.32 5.39 -1.40
C GLN A 27 -4.79 4.04 -0.84
N ALA A 28 -3.87 3.08 -0.70
CA ALA A 28 -4.08 1.80 -0.03
C ALA A 28 -3.40 1.81 1.35
N VAL A 29 -4.18 1.59 2.41
CA VAL A 29 -3.66 1.41 3.78
C VAL A 29 -3.99 -0.01 4.24
N VAL A 30 -3.00 -0.88 4.24
CA VAL A 30 -3.13 -2.31 4.52
C VAL A 30 -2.88 -2.57 6.00
N ASN A 31 -3.97 -2.66 6.76
CA ASN A 31 -3.97 -2.99 8.20
C ASN A 31 -4.62 -4.35 8.51
N ASN A 32 -5.14 -5.02 7.48
CA ASN A 32 -5.73 -6.35 7.55
C ASN A 32 -5.18 -7.20 6.38
N LEU A 33 -4.76 -8.42 6.66
CA LEU A 33 -4.17 -9.31 5.67
C LEU A 33 -5.20 -9.79 4.64
N GLU A 34 -6.45 -10.00 5.07
CA GLU A 34 -7.53 -10.48 4.19
C GLU A 34 -7.80 -9.51 3.03
N ASP A 35 -7.73 -8.21 3.30
CA ASP A 35 -8.00 -7.14 2.32
C ASP A 35 -6.74 -6.75 1.53
N ALA A 36 -5.56 -7.26 1.93
CA ALA A 36 -4.27 -6.80 1.40
C ALA A 36 -4.15 -6.99 -0.11
N HIS A 37 -4.59 -8.15 -0.61
CA HIS A 37 -4.50 -8.46 -2.03
C HIS A 37 -5.33 -7.49 -2.88
N GLU A 38 -6.59 -7.26 -2.51
CA GLU A 38 -7.49 -6.36 -3.25
C GLU A 38 -6.99 -4.92 -3.25
N LEU A 39 -6.52 -4.43 -2.10
CA LEU A 39 -5.99 -3.07 -1.96
C LEU A 39 -4.74 -2.84 -2.81
N ILE A 40 -3.81 -3.80 -2.82
CA ILE A 40 -2.57 -3.72 -3.58
C ILE A 40 -2.86 -3.77 -5.08
N ASP A 41 -3.67 -4.73 -5.54
CA ASP A 41 -4.02 -4.87 -6.94
C ASP A 41 -4.77 -3.64 -7.47
N THR A 42 -5.68 -3.09 -6.67
CA THR A 42 -6.42 -1.86 -7.03
C THR A 42 -5.48 -0.67 -7.12
N ALA A 43 -4.53 -0.53 -6.20
CA ALA A 43 -3.55 0.55 -6.23
C ALA A 43 -2.69 0.47 -7.49
N ILE A 44 -2.11 -0.69 -7.79
CA ILE A 44 -1.25 -0.87 -8.97
C ILE A 44 -2.05 -0.67 -10.26
N SER A 45 -3.25 -1.26 -10.35
CA SER A 45 -4.12 -1.13 -11.52
C SER A 45 -4.51 0.33 -11.76
N THR A 46 -4.84 1.07 -10.70
CA THR A 46 -5.15 2.50 -10.78
C THR A 46 -3.94 3.32 -11.20
N ALA A 47 -2.74 3.00 -10.68
CA ALA A 47 -1.51 3.68 -11.07
C ALA A 47 -1.25 3.55 -12.58
N LEU A 48 -1.40 2.33 -13.12
CA LEU A 48 -1.22 2.02 -14.53
C LEU A 48 -2.28 2.70 -15.40
N LYS A 49 -3.55 2.61 -15.01
CA LYS A 49 -4.69 3.19 -15.74
C LYS A 49 -4.60 4.71 -15.83
N GLU A 50 -4.30 5.36 -14.71
CA GLU A 50 -4.26 6.82 -14.62
C GLU A 50 -2.90 7.40 -15.05
N SER A 51 -1.88 6.55 -15.25
CA SER A 51 -0.49 6.94 -15.44
C SER A 51 -0.02 7.94 -14.37
N LYS A 52 -0.44 7.73 -13.12
CA LYS A 52 -0.22 8.61 -11.98
C LYS A 52 0.26 7.81 -10.76
N PRO A 53 0.97 8.44 -9.81
CA PRO A 53 1.46 7.76 -8.63
C PRO A 53 0.32 7.36 -7.68
N VAL A 54 0.53 6.28 -6.93
CA VAL A 54 -0.34 5.81 -5.85
C VAL A 54 0.45 5.71 -4.55
N TYR A 55 -0.26 5.74 -3.42
CA TYR A 55 0.30 5.53 -2.09
C TYR A 55 -0.09 4.16 -1.57
N ILE A 56 0.86 3.37 -1.08
CA ILE A 56 0.62 2.07 -0.43
C ILE A 56 1.37 2.08 0.90
N SER A 57 0.63 1.91 2.01
CA SER A 57 1.18 1.74 3.35
C SER A 57 0.77 0.38 3.89
N ILE A 58 1.73 -0.37 4.43
CA ILE A 58 1.52 -1.75 4.92
C ILE A 58 1.96 -1.83 6.37
N SER A 59 1.06 -2.31 7.23
CA SER A 59 1.39 -2.60 8.63
C SER A 59 2.50 -3.66 8.71
N CYS A 60 3.60 -3.32 9.38
CA CYS A 60 4.84 -4.12 9.37
C CYS A 60 4.68 -5.54 9.93
N ASN A 61 3.70 -5.75 10.82
CA ASN A 61 3.39 -7.05 11.39
C ASN A 61 2.68 -8.02 10.41
N LEU A 62 2.30 -7.57 9.21
CA LEU A 62 1.60 -8.40 8.22
C LEU A 62 2.52 -9.05 7.18
N VAL A 63 3.67 -8.42 6.87
CA VAL A 63 4.48 -8.73 5.68
C VAL A 63 5.00 -10.18 5.64
N ALA A 64 5.22 -10.79 6.81
CA ALA A 64 5.74 -12.16 6.92
C ALA A 64 4.65 -13.22 7.12
N ILE A 65 3.36 -12.84 7.16
CA ILE A 65 2.27 -13.78 7.38
C ILE A 65 1.89 -14.41 6.03
N PRO A 66 1.97 -15.74 5.87
CA PRO A 66 1.53 -16.41 4.65
C PRO A 66 0.04 -16.20 4.41
N HIS A 67 -0.34 -15.95 3.15
CA HIS A 67 -1.73 -15.83 2.73
C HIS A 67 -1.95 -16.59 1.41
N PRO A 68 -3.04 -17.36 1.27
CA PRO A 68 -3.32 -18.12 0.05
C PRO A 68 -3.29 -17.29 -1.23
N THR A 69 -3.75 -16.04 -1.18
CA THR A 69 -3.80 -15.16 -2.37
C THR A 69 -2.41 -14.70 -2.84
N PHE A 70 -1.39 -14.74 -1.98
CA PHE A 70 0.01 -14.43 -2.33
C PHE A 70 0.85 -15.69 -2.60
N SER A 71 0.22 -16.88 -2.66
CA SER A 71 0.93 -18.16 -2.82
C SER A 71 1.36 -18.48 -4.27
N ARG A 72 0.94 -17.65 -5.23
CA ARG A 72 1.36 -17.80 -6.63
C ARG A 72 2.77 -17.24 -6.82
N GLU A 73 3.56 -17.86 -7.69
CA GLU A 73 4.84 -17.29 -8.10
C GLU A 73 4.63 -15.85 -8.59
N PRO A 74 5.53 -14.91 -8.26
CA PRO A 74 5.42 -13.54 -8.72
C PRO A 74 5.30 -13.52 -10.24
N VAL A 75 4.30 -12.79 -10.75
CA VAL A 75 4.11 -12.62 -12.19
C VAL A 75 5.40 -12.00 -12.75
N THR A 76 6.00 -12.63 -13.76
CA THR A 76 7.18 -12.08 -14.43
C THR A 76 6.89 -10.68 -14.90
N PHE A 77 7.69 -9.71 -14.44
CA PHE A 77 7.52 -8.30 -14.74
C PHE A 77 7.64 -8.07 -16.26
N SER A 78 6.51 -7.90 -16.94
CA SER A 78 6.44 -7.63 -18.38
C SER A 78 5.90 -6.22 -18.58
N LEU A 79 6.78 -5.23 -18.56
CA LEU A 79 6.44 -3.90 -19.04
C LEU A 79 6.67 -3.89 -20.55
N ALA A 80 5.60 -3.78 -21.33
CA ALA A 80 5.73 -3.45 -22.75
C ALA A 80 6.44 -2.08 -22.86
N PRO A 81 7.40 -1.91 -23.77
CA PRO A 81 8.00 -0.60 -24.02
C PRO A 81 6.91 0.38 -24.48
N LYS A 82 7.06 1.66 -24.12
CA LYS A 82 6.28 2.75 -24.72
C LYS A 82 6.69 3.00 -26.16
#